data_AF-A0A2V9PUR6-F1
#
_entry.id   AF-A0A2V9PUR6-F1
#
_cell.length_a   1.000
_cell.length_b   1.000
_cell.length_c   1.000
_cell.angle_alpha   90.00
_cell.angle_beta   90.00
_cell.angle_gamma   90.00
#
_symmetry.space_group_name_H-M   'P 1'
#
loop_
_entity.id
_entity.type
_entity.pdbx_description
1 polymer ?
#
loop_
_entity_poly.entity_id
_entity_poly.type
_entity_poly.pdbx_seq_one_letter_code
_entity_poly.pdbx_strand_id
1 'polypeptide(L)'
;MAIAIVMGLAAVVVAGVLQGLFAVPMKYAPRWNYEHIWLTYSLVGMIVLPWILTTVTVPHLAEVYSLTPALVLVRIAGFGLCWGIGSALAGLGMNLLGIGLGMAIILGLSASVGSLIPLLILTRAHVSRGHCDYACGNCAVCTRGNAKRCRP
;
A
#
# COMPACT_ATOMS: atom_id res chain seq x y z
N MET A 1 18.06 13.26 16.43
CA MET A 1 16.58 13.17 16.39
C MET A 1 15.97 14.18 15.39
N ALA A 2 16.35 15.47 15.43
CA ALA A 2 15.87 16.48 14.46
C ALA A 2 16.23 16.18 12.98
N ILE A 3 17.47 15.75 12.71
CA ILE A 3 17.94 15.42 11.34
C ILE A 3 17.09 14.32 10.66
N ALA A 4 16.66 13.30 11.40
CA ALA A 4 15.83 12.22 10.85
C ALA A 4 14.43 12.74 10.42
N ILE A 5 13.86 13.66 11.21
CA ILE A 5 12.56 14.28 10.91
C ILE A 5 12.68 15.15 9.66
N VAL A 6 13.74 15.96 9.54
CA VAL A 6 13.96 16.82 8.37
C VAL A 6 14.18 15.98 7.10
N MET A 7 14.96 14.90 7.17
CA MET A 7 15.14 14.00 6.03
C MET A 7 13.84 13.29 5.64
N GLY A 8 13.03 12.86 6.62
CA GLY A 8 11.71 12.27 6.36
C GLY A 8 10.77 13.27 5.69
N LEU A 9 10.72 14.51 6.18
CA LEU A 9 9.89 15.56 5.60
C LEU A 9 10.33 15.90 4.17
N ALA A 10 11.64 16.03 3.95
CA ALA A 10 12.21 16.26 2.63
C ALA A 10 11.88 15.12 1.67
N ALA A 11 11.99 13.86 2.10
CA ALA A 11 11.65 12.70 1.29
C ALA A 11 10.16 12.69 0.91
N VAL A 12 9.26 13.05 1.84
CA VAL A 12 7.82 13.14 1.55
C VAL A 12 7.52 14.25 0.54
N VAL A 13 8.16 15.42 0.69
CA VAL A 13 8.00 16.52 -0.28
C VAL A 13 8.50 16.11 -1.66
N VAL A 14 9.68 15.50 -1.75
CA VAL A 14 10.24 15.01 -3.02
C VAL A 14 9.33 13.95 -3.64
N ALA A 15 8.82 13.01 -2.85
CA ALA A 15 7.88 12.00 -3.31
C ALA A 15 6.60 12.63 -3.88
N GLY A 16 6.03 13.62 -3.19
CA GLY A 16 4.84 14.35 -3.67
C GLY A 16 5.10 15.13 -4.97
N VAL A 17 6.26 15.78 -5.09
CA VAL A 17 6.66 16.48 -6.32
C VAL A 17 6.82 15.51 -7.48
N LEU A 18 7.50 14.37 -7.27
CA LEU A 18 7.68 13.34 -8.30
C LEU A 18 6.34 12.75 -8.74
N GLN A 19 5.43 12.51 -7.80
CA GLN A 19 4.09 12.00 -8.09
C GLN A 19 3.24 13.01 -8.88
N GLY A 20 3.37 14.31 -8.60
CA GLY A 20 2.71 15.37 -9.37
C GLY A 20 3.31 15.56 -10.76
N LEU A 21 4.64 15.45 -10.89
CA LEU A 21 5.35 15.60 -12.16
C LEU A 21 4.95 14.55 -13.19
N PHE A 22 4.50 13.37 -12.76
CA PHE A 22 4.03 12.32 -13.65
C PHE A 22 2.88 12.78 -14.59
N ALA A 23 2.03 13.71 -14.16
CA ALA A 23 0.95 14.25 -15.00
C ALA A 23 1.42 15.26 -16.07
N VAL A 24 2.64 15.80 -15.93
CA VAL A 24 3.24 16.81 -16.81
C VAL A 24 3.54 16.28 -18.22
N PRO A 25 4.25 15.14 -18.41
CA PRO A 25 4.55 14.62 -19.75
C PRO A 25 3.29 14.24 -20.55
N MET A 26 2.18 13.89 -19.87
CA MET A 26 0.90 13.62 -20.52
C MET A 26 0.32 14.86 -21.22
N LYS A 27 0.66 16.07 -20.75
CA LYS A 27 0.29 17.33 -21.40
C LYS A 27 1.10 17.61 -22.67
N TYR A 28 2.30 17.04 -22.79
CA TYR A 28 3.22 17.26 -23.92
C TYR A 28 3.12 16.17 -25.01
N ALA A 29 2.28 15.15 -24.83
CA ALA A 29 2.02 14.10 -25.81
C ALA A 29 0.60 14.20 -26.43
N PRO A 30 0.20 15.33 -27.05
CA PRO A 30 -1.16 15.54 -27.56
C PRO A 30 -1.54 14.64 -28.75
N ARG A 31 -0.57 13.94 -29.36
CA ARG A 31 -0.80 13.05 -30.52
C ARG A 31 -1.22 11.64 -30.14
N TRP A 32 -1.06 11.23 -28.88
CA TRP A 32 -1.50 9.92 -28.41
C TRP A 32 -2.75 10.07 -27.56
N ASN A 33 -3.74 9.21 -27.82
CA ASN A 33 -4.88 9.07 -26.94
C ASN A 33 -4.37 8.71 -25.54
N TYR A 34 -4.91 9.37 -24.53
CA TYR A 34 -4.56 9.19 -23.13
C TYR A 34 -4.62 7.70 -22.72
N GLU A 35 -5.57 6.96 -23.29
CA GLU A 35 -5.73 5.50 -23.10
C GLU A 35 -4.50 4.70 -23.54
N HIS A 36 -3.88 5.05 -24.67
CA HIS A 36 -2.71 4.33 -25.17
C HIS A 36 -1.46 4.59 -24.32
N ILE A 37 -1.27 5.83 -23.85
CA ILE A 37 -0.17 6.19 -22.94
C ILE A 37 -0.30 5.38 -21.66
N TRP A 38 -1.51 5.33 -21.10
CA TRP A 38 -1.74 4.71 -19.81
C TRP A 38 -1.76 3.18 -19.85
N LEU A 39 -2.27 2.59 -20.92
CA LEU A 39 -2.18 1.15 -21.17
C LEU A 39 -0.71 0.73 -21.32
N THR A 40 0.08 1.51 -22.06
CA THR A 40 1.53 1.26 -22.21
C THR A 40 2.25 1.38 -20.87
N TYR A 41 1.98 2.43 -20.09
CA TYR A 41 2.54 2.59 -18.74
C TYR A 41 2.17 1.41 -17.83
N SER A 42 0.92 0.97 -17.86
CA SER A 42 0.45 -0.15 -17.05
C SER A 42 1.10 -1.47 -17.47
N LEU A 43 1.21 -1.75 -18.77
CA LEU A 43 1.84 -2.97 -19.25
C LEU A 43 3.34 -2.99 -18.99
N VAL A 44 4.04 -1.91 -19.31
CA VAL A 44 5.50 -1.83 -19.15
C VAL A 44 5.88 -1.73 -17.67
N GLY A 45 5.20 -0.89 -16.91
CA GLY A 45 5.47 -0.67 -15.49
C GLY A 45 5.09 -1.85 -14.60
N MET A 46 3.99 -2.55 -14.90
CA MET A 46 3.50 -3.63 -14.03
C MET A 46 3.97 -5.02 -14.43
N ILE A 47 4.35 -5.24 -15.69
CA ILE A 47 4.77 -6.56 -16.17
C ILE A 47 6.26 -6.54 -16.53
N VAL A 48 6.67 -5.66 -17.43
CA VAL A 48 8.04 -5.69 -17.96
C VAL A 48 9.06 -5.31 -16.89
N LEU A 49 8.84 -4.21 -16.17
CA LEU A 49 9.76 -3.72 -15.15
C LEU A 49 10.00 -4.71 -14.01
N PRO A 50 8.98 -5.30 -13.34
CA PRO A 50 9.22 -6.27 -12.28
C PRO A 50 9.92 -7.53 -12.77
N TRP A 51 9.65 -8.01 -13.99
CA TRP A 51 10.38 -9.16 -14.55
C TRP A 51 11.87 -8.85 -14.74
N ILE A 52 12.20 -7.70 -15.34
CA ILE A 52 13.59 -7.27 -15.51
C ILE A 52 14.27 -7.14 -14.14
N LEU A 53 13.64 -6.44 -13.19
CA LEU A 53 14.20 -6.26 -11.85
C LEU A 53 14.42 -7.58 -11.13
N THR A 54 13.49 -8.53 -11.26
CA THR A 54 13.63 -9.85 -10.63
C THR A 54 14.83 -10.60 -11.21
N THR A 55 15.02 -10.56 -12.54
CA THR A 55 16.18 -11.22 -13.19
C THR A 55 17.52 -10.57 -12.86
N VAL A 56 17.56 -9.25 -12.62
CA VAL A 56 18.79 -8.52 -12.31
C VAL A 56 19.15 -8.59 -10.82
N THR A 57 18.16 -8.59 -9.93
CA THR A 57 18.37 -8.42 -8.48
C THR A 57 18.50 -9.76 -7.75
N VAL A 58 17.85 -10.82 -8.24
CA VAL A 58 17.78 -12.11 -7.53
C VAL A 58 18.71 -13.14 -8.20
N PRO A 59 19.90 -13.41 -7.64
CA PRO A 59 20.67 -14.58 -8.04
C PRO A 59 19.93 -15.85 -7.59
N HIS A 60 19.86 -16.87 -8.46
CA HIS A 60 19.20 -18.17 -8.21
C HIS A 60 17.69 -18.14 -7.95
N LEU A 61 16.91 -17.48 -8.83
CA LEU A 61 15.44 -17.43 -8.74
C LEU A 61 14.77 -18.80 -8.53
N ALA A 62 15.23 -19.84 -9.24
CA ALA A 62 14.64 -21.18 -9.18
C ALA A 62 14.71 -21.80 -7.78
N GLU A 63 15.78 -21.52 -7.03
CA GLU A 63 15.96 -22.03 -5.66
C GLU A 63 15.00 -21.31 -4.69
N VAL A 64 14.85 -19.99 -4.84
CA VAL A 64 13.89 -19.18 -4.06
C VAL A 64 12.45 -19.65 -4.27
N TYR A 65 12.07 -19.94 -5.52
CA TYR A 65 10.74 -20.47 -5.83
C TYR A 65 10.54 -21.88 -5.28
N SER A 66 11.58 -22.73 -5.25
CA SER A 66 11.50 -24.09 -4.71
C SER A 66 11.35 -24.15 -3.18
N LEU A 67 11.97 -23.19 -2.47
CA LEU A 67 11.90 -23.09 -1.01
C LEU A 67 10.61 -22.41 -0.52
N THR A 68 9.87 -21.75 -1.40
CA THR A 68 8.68 -20.99 -1.04
C THR A 68 7.41 -21.86 -1.09
N PRO A 69 6.56 -21.87 -0.05
CA PRO A 69 5.29 -22.59 -0.08
C PRO A 69 4.38 -22.08 -1.20
N ALA A 70 3.78 -22.99 -1.98
CA ALA A 70 2.89 -22.64 -3.09
C ALA A 70 1.72 -21.72 -2.68
N LEU A 71 1.21 -21.85 -1.46
CA LEU A 71 0.15 -20.98 -0.93
C LEU A 71 0.60 -19.51 -0.80
N VAL A 72 1.87 -19.28 -0.45
CA VAL A 72 2.45 -17.92 -0.35
C VAL A 72 2.58 -17.32 -1.75
N LEU A 73 3.05 -18.11 -2.71
CA LEU A 73 3.15 -17.72 -4.13
C LEU A 73 1.80 -17.31 -4.72
N VAL A 74 0.75 -18.10 -4.50
CA VAL A 74 -0.61 -17.78 -4.97
C VAL A 74 -1.15 -16.50 -4.32
N ARG A 75 -0.88 -16.29 -3.03
CA ARG A 75 -1.30 -15.04 -2.35
C ARG A 75 -0.58 -13.83 -2.91
N ILE A 76 0.74 -13.91 -3.09
CA ILE A 76 1.54 -12.81 -3.66
C ILE A 76 1.07 -12.50 -5.08
N ALA A 77 0.88 -13.52 -5.91
CA ALA A 77 0.36 -13.37 -7.26
C ALA A 77 -1.05 -12.75 -7.25
N GLY A 78 -1.94 -13.21 -6.35
CA GLY A 78 -3.28 -12.66 -6.19
C GLY A 78 -3.29 -11.19 -5.77
N PHE A 79 -2.48 -10.81 -4.78
CA PHE A 79 -2.34 -9.41 -4.38
C PHE A 79 -1.75 -8.54 -5.49
N GLY A 80 -0.75 -9.05 -6.22
CA GLY A 80 -0.17 -8.36 -7.37
C GLY A 80 -1.18 -8.14 -8.49
N LEU A 81 -1.99 -9.16 -8.83
CA LEU A 81 -3.07 -9.06 -9.81
C LEU A 81 -4.14 -8.06 -9.36
N CYS A 82 -4.61 -8.13 -8.12
CA CYS A 82 -5.59 -7.18 -7.60
C CYS A 82 -5.09 -5.73 -7.65
N TRP A 83 -3.81 -5.52 -7.31
CA TRP A 83 -3.21 -4.19 -7.37
C TRP A 83 -3.05 -3.71 -8.82
N GLY A 84 -2.60 -4.58 -9.74
CA GLY A 84 -2.50 -4.27 -11.16
C GLY A 84 -3.83 -3.92 -11.81
N ILE A 85 -4.88 -4.69 -11.52
CA ILE A 85 -6.26 -4.40 -11.95
C ILE A 85 -6.69 -3.03 -11.40
N GLY A 86 -6.47 -2.76 -10.12
CA GLY A 86 -6.78 -1.47 -9.51
C GLY A 86 -6.10 -0.29 -10.21
N SER A 87 -4.81 -0.43 -10.57
CA SER A 87 -4.08 0.61 -11.31
C SER A 87 -4.59 0.82 -12.74
N ALA A 88 -5.00 -0.25 -13.42
CA ALA A 88 -5.60 -0.15 -14.76
C ALA A 88 -6.96 0.56 -14.70
N LEU A 89 -7.81 0.21 -13.72
CA LEU A 89 -9.11 0.83 -13.49
C LEU A 89 -8.98 2.31 -13.10
N ALA A 90 -8.02 2.64 -12.23
CA ALA A 90 -7.69 4.02 -11.88
C ALA A 90 -7.35 4.86 -13.12
N GLY A 91 -6.65 4.26 -14.07
CA GLY A 91 -6.39 4.81 -15.39
C GLY A 91 -7.60 5.17 -16.21
N LEU A 92 -8.48 4.18 -16.37
CA LEU A 92 -9.74 4.35 -17.09
C LEU A 92 -10.61 5.43 -16.42
N GLY A 93 -10.66 5.45 -15.09
CA GLY A 93 -11.35 6.47 -14.30
C GLY A 93 -10.82 7.88 -14.54
N MET A 94 -9.49 8.04 -14.63
CA MET A 94 -8.87 9.32 -14.98
C MET A 94 -9.17 9.76 -16.42
N ASN A 95 -9.32 8.82 -17.36
CA ASN A 95 -9.72 9.14 -18.73
C ASN A 95 -11.17 9.64 -18.80
N LEU A 96 -12.07 9.03 -18.01
CA LEU A 96 -13.49 9.38 -17.98
C LEU A 96 -13.77 10.71 -17.27
N LEU A 97 -13.06 10.99 -16.16
CA LEU A 97 -13.32 12.12 -15.27
C LEU A 97 -12.36 13.30 -15.48
N GLY A 98 -11.30 13.10 -16.25
CA GLY A 98 -10.15 14.01 -16.34
C GLY A 98 -9.15 13.82 -15.21
N ILE A 99 -7.89 14.20 -15.48
CA ILE A 99 -6.74 13.95 -14.59
C ILE A 99 -6.92 14.59 -13.21
N GLY A 100 -7.44 15.83 -13.15
CA GLY A 100 -7.60 16.56 -11.89
C GLY A 100 -8.62 15.91 -10.94
N LEU A 101 -9.85 15.67 -11.44
CA LEU A 101 -10.91 15.06 -10.64
C LEU A 101 -10.61 13.59 -10.34
N GLY A 102 -10.13 12.84 -11.34
CA GLY A 102 -9.80 11.43 -11.21
C GLY A 102 -8.74 11.19 -10.13
N MET A 103 -7.63 11.92 -10.17
CA MET A 103 -6.55 11.77 -9.17
C MET A 103 -7.04 12.11 -7.75
N ALA A 104 -7.82 13.19 -7.58
CA ALA A 104 -8.34 13.57 -6.28
C ALA A 104 -9.25 12.47 -5.68
N ILE A 105 -10.17 11.92 -6.48
CA ILE A 105 -11.09 10.86 -6.04
C ILE A 105 -10.34 9.56 -5.73
N ILE A 106 -9.44 9.13 -6.61
CA ILE A 106 -8.70 7.87 -6.45
C ILE A 106 -7.81 7.93 -5.20
N LEU A 107 -7.06 9.01 -5.02
CA LEU A 107 -6.19 9.18 -3.85
C LEU A 107 -7.00 9.33 -2.56
N GLY A 108 -8.10 10.09 -2.59
CA GLY A 108 -8.98 10.28 -1.43
C GLY A 108 -9.67 9.00 -0.98
N LEU A 109 -10.20 8.21 -1.92
CA LEU A 109 -10.80 6.91 -1.63
C LEU A 109 -9.75 5.93 -1.10
N SER A 110 -8.56 5.89 -1.71
CA SER A 110 -7.46 5.04 -1.26
C SER A 110 -7.02 5.38 0.16
N ALA A 111 -6.93 6.68 0.51
CA ALA A 111 -6.62 7.12 1.87
C ALA A 111 -7.74 6.76 2.87
N SER A 112 -9.00 6.91 2.46
CA SER A 112 -10.17 6.59 3.29
C SER A 112 -10.26 5.09 3.58
N VAL A 113 -10.16 4.25 2.55
CA VAL A 113 -10.18 2.79 2.69
C VAL A 113 -8.92 2.31 3.43
N GLY A 114 -7.74 2.87 3.11
CA GLY A 114 -6.47 2.51 3.72
C GLY A 114 -6.39 2.84 5.21
N SER A 115 -7.04 3.92 5.65
CA SER A 115 -7.15 4.28 7.07
C SER A 115 -8.23 3.50 7.82
N LEU A 116 -9.26 3.01 7.12
CA LEU A 116 -10.35 2.25 7.74
C LEU A 116 -9.89 0.88 8.28
N ILE A 117 -9.00 0.19 7.55
CA ILE A 117 -8.46 -1.12 7.95
C ILE A 117 -7.75 -1.06 9.32
N PRO A 118 -6.75 -0.20 9.55
CA PRO A 118 -6.10 -0.09 10.85
C PRO A 118 -7.07 0.39 11.93
N LEU A 119 -8.03 1.26 11.61
CA LEU A 119 -9.06 1.69 12.57
C LEU A 119 -9.88 0.51 13.09
N LEU A 120 -10.33 -0.39 12.21
CA LEU A 120 -11.10 -1.57 12.59
C LEU A 120 -10.28 -2.55 13.43
N ILE A 121 -9.01 -2.74 13.11
CA ILE A 121 -8.11 -3.64 13.85
C ILE A 121 -7.76 -3.05 15.23
N LEU A 122 -7.38 -1.77 15.30
CA LEU A 122 -7.03 -1.11 16.56
C LEU A 122 -8.24 -0.96 17.49
N THR A 123 -9.44 -0.70 16.95
CA THR A 123 -10.65 -0.59 17.77
C THR A 123 -10.99 -1.92 18.43
N ARG A 124 -10.86 -3.05 17.73
CA ARG A 124 -11.03 -4.39 18.35
C ARG A 124 -9.99 -4.66 19.45
N ALA A 125 -8.74 -4.24 19.25
CA ALA A 125 -7.68 -4.39 20.23
C ALA A 125 -7.88 -3.51 21.48
N HIS A 126 -8.54 -2.35 21.36
CA HIS A 126 -8.93 -1.50 22.49
C HIS A 126 -10.18 -2.03 23.21
N VAL A 127 -11.19 -2.52 22.51
CA VAL A 127 -12.41 -3.08 23.13
C VAL A 127 -12.10 -4.35 23.93
N SER A 128 -11.20 -5.20 23.44
CA SER A 128 -10.72 -6.39 24.17
C SER A 128 -9.90 -6.06 25.42
N ARG A 129 -9.14 -4.96 25.43
CA ARG A 129 -8.40 -4.48 26.61
C ARG A 129 -9.30 -3.76 27.60
N GLY A 130 -10.22 -2.92 27.13
CA GLY A 130 -11.21 -2.22 27.95
C GLY A 130 -12.03 -3.18 28.82
N HIS A 131 -12.53 -4.29 28.27
CA HIS A 131 -13.27 -5.29 29.08
C HIS A 131 -12.41 -5.94 30.18
N CYS A 132 -11.10 -6.07 29.99
CA CYS A 132 -10.16 -6.52 31.02
C CYS A 132 -9.85 -5.41 32.04
N ASP A 133 -9.78 -4.15 31.60
CA ASP A 133 -9.57 -2.99 32.47
C ASP A 133 -10.81 -2.69 33.34
N TYR A 134 -12.04 -2.89 32.85
CA TYR A 134 -13.26 -2.72 33.65
C TYR A 134 -13.48 -3.88 34.63
N ALA A 135 -13.10 -5.12 34.26
CA ALA A 135 -13.13 -6.27 35.18
C ALA A 135 -12.01 -6.21 36.24
N CYS A 136 -10.91 -5.49 35.97
CA CYS A 136 -9.80 -5.24 36.90
C CYS A 136 -9.85 -3.84 37.52
N GLY A 137 -10.93 -3.07 37.32
CA GLY A 137 -11.11 -1.71 37.82
C GLY A 137 -11.31 -1.58 39.32
N ASN A 138 -11.34 -2.70 40.07
CA ASN A 138 -11.33 -2.71 41.53
C ASN A 138 -10.08 -3.41 42.13
N CYS A 139 -9.01 -3.60 41.36
CA CYS A 139 -7.73 -4.05 41.87
C CYS A 139 -6.63 -3.06 41.46
N ALA A 140 -6.44 -2.04 42.29
CA ALA A 140 -5.38 -1.03 42.20
C ALA A 140 -3.94 -1.59 42.37
N VAL A 141 -3.69 -2.88 42.12
CA VAL A 141 -2.36 -3.49 42.20
C VAL A 141 -2.22 -4.57 41.13
N CYS A 142 -1.66 -4.21 39.98
CA CYS A 142 -0.92 -5.14 39.14
C CYS A 142 0.23 -4.42 38.45
N THR A 143 1.24 -4.11 39.26
CA THR A 143 2.59 -3.84 38.80
C THR A 143 3.11 -5.06 38.02
N ARG A 144 3.22 -4.89 36.70
CA ARG A 144 4.32 -5.34 35.83
C ARG A 144 5.10 -6.57 36.33
N GLY A 145 4.51 -7.77 36.28
CA GLY A 145 5.28 -9.00 36.48
C GLY A 145 4.48 -10.26 36.83
N ASN A 146 3.65 -10.79 35.93
CA ASN A 146 3.46 -12.25 35.68
C ASN A 146 2.22 -12.51 34.82
N ALA A 147 2.42 -12.69 33.51
CA ALA A 147 1.38 -12.96 32.52
C ALA A 147 0.93 -14.44 32.46
N LYS A 148 0.77 -15.12 33.61
CA LYS A 148 0.42 -16.57 33.61
C LYS A 148 -0.88 -16.95 34.32
N ARG A 149 -1.69 -16.02 34.81
CA ARG A 149 -2.86 -16.37 35.65
C ARG A 149 -4.22 -15.92 35.14
N CYS A 150 -4.39 -15.90 33.82
CA CYS A 150 -5.71 -15.77 33.19
C CYS A 150 -5.89 -16.87 32.13
N ARG A 151 -6.33 -18.05 32.56
CA ARG A 151 -7.00 -19.05 31.73
C ARG A 151 -8.15 -19.66 32.55
N PRO A 152 -9.24 -20.07 31.89
CA PRO A 152 -10.59 -20.17 32.45
C PRO A 152 -10.71 -21.13 33.63
#